data_AF-A0A6V7FP08-F1
#
_entry.id   AF-A0A6V7FP08-F1
#
_cell.length_a   1.000
_cell.length_b   1.000
_cell.length_c   1.000
_cell.angle_alpha   90.00
_cell.angle_beta   90.00
_cell.angle_gamma   90.00
#
_symmetry.space_group_name_H-M   'P 1'
#
loop_
_entity.id
_entity.type
_entity.pdbx_description
1 polymer ?
#
loop_
_entity_poly.entity_id
_entity_poly.type
_entity_poly.pdbx_seq_one_letter_code
_entity_poly.pdbx_strand_id
1 'polypeptide(L)'
;MGTKTQAQLALFSIDDEAQTYHDAGRTGFFSLLVDQRGEKRQSSHKLTDMPAVLGLIDKDRDTWMTQAEFMRPNRRVVNLLRIGLLFADIDTYRQPWAAGRTPEQREMGLLWQPRDHC
;
A
#
# COMPACT_ATOMS: atom_id res chain seq x y z
N MET A 1 -39.04 -11.52 -6.94
CA MET A 1 -38.15 -11.84 -5.80
C MET A 1 -37.00 -10.85 -5.87
N GLY A 2 -36.98 -9.85 -4.98
CA GLY A 2 -36.23 -8.60 -5.16
C GLY A 2 -34.72 -8.77 -5.08
N THR A 3 -34.00 -8.14 -6.00
CA THR A 3 -32.54 -7.95 -5.96
C THR A 3 -32.18 -7.10 -4.76
N LYS A 4 -31.62 -7.70 -3.70
CA LYS A 4 -30.99 -6.95 -2.62
C LYS A 4 -29.74 -6.30 -3.20
N THR A 5 -29.78 -5.00 -3.44
CA THR A 5 -28.56 -4.20 -3.65
C THR A 5 -27.80 -4.20 -2.32
N GLN A 6 -26.85 -5.12 -2.19
CA GLN A 6 -25.99 -5.21 -1.01
C GLN A 6 -24.96 -4.09 -1.12
N ALA A 7 -25.33 -2.90 -0.65
CA ALA A 7 -24.37 -1.81 -0.49
C ALA A 7 -23.37 -2.22 0.61
N GLN A 8 -22.08 -2.15 0.31
CA GLN A 8 -21.03 -2.33 1.31
C GLN A 8 -21.22 -1.28 2.40
N LEU A 9 -21.47 -1.74 3.63
CA LEU A 9 -21.59 -0.87 4.78
C LEU A 9 -20.21 -0.25 5.06
N ALA A 10 -20.17 1.08 5.16
CA ALA A 10 -18.96 1.77 5.58
C ALA A 10 -18.65 1.36 7.04
N LEU A 11 -17.53 0.65 7.23
CA LEU A 11 -17.06 0.23 8.56
C LEU A 11 -16.56 1.41 9.40
N PHE A 12 -16.12 2.48 8.73
CA PHE A 12 -15.57 3.70 9.31
C PHE A 12 -16.10 4.93 8.56
N SER A 13 -16.06 6.10 9.19
CA SER A 13 -16.13 7.36 8.44
C SER A 13 -14.84 7.56 7.63
N ILE A 14 -14.86 8.43 6.62
CA ILE A 14 -13.67 8.75 5.81
C ILE A 14 -12.52 9.24 6.70
N ASP A 15 -12.84 10.06 7.69
CA ASP A 15 -11.85 10.61 8.62
C ASP A 15 -11.29 9.52 9.56
N ASP A 16 -12.16 8.66 10.10
CA ASP A 16 -11.74 7.54 10.96
C ASP A 16 -10.83 6.57 10.21
N GLU A 17 -11.20 6.23 8.97
CA GLU A 17 -10.39 5.39 8.09
C GLU A 17 -9.02 6.03 7.82
N ALA A 18 -9.00 7.33 7.46
CA ALA A 18 -7.76 8.06 7.22
C ALA A 18 -6.84 8.06 8.46
N GLN A 19 -7.39 8.19 9.67
CA GLN A 19 -6.60 8.13 10.92
C GLN A 19 -6.01 6.75 11.21
N THR A 20 -6.59 5.66 10.70
CA THR A 20 -5.97 4.33 10.87
C THR A 20 -4.63 4.23 10.14
N TYR A 21 -4.46 4.95 9.02
CA TYR A 21 -3.28 4.91 8.14
C TYR A 21 -2.36 6.12 8.30
N HIS A 22 -2.90 7.31 8.56
CA HIS A 22 -2.21 8.60 8.49
C HIS A 22 -2.37 9.43 9.78
N ASP A 23 -2.17 8.80 10.93
CA ASP A 23 -2.13 9.49 12.23
C ASP A 23 -0.86 10.34 12.35
N ALA A 24 -1.04 11.66 12.33
CA ALA A 24 0.03 12.66 12.40
C ALA A 24 0.78 12.66 13.75
N GLY A 25 0.21 12.06 14.79
CA GLY A 25 0.86 11.86 16.09
C GLY A 25 1.85 10.68 16.10
N ARG A 26 1.89 9.84 15.06
CA ARG A 26 2.76 8.67 15.01
C ARG A 26 4.22 9.04 14.81
N THR A 27 5.06 8.36 15.59
CA THR A 27 6.51 8.43 15.43
C THR A 27 7.00 7.34 14.48
N GLY A 28 8.04 7.65 13.71
CA GLY A 28 8.63 6.73 12.75
C GLY A 28 9.25 7.49 11.58
N PHE A 29 9.75 6.72 10.62
CA PHE A 29 10.38 7.23 9.41
C PHE A 29 9.74 6.60 8.17
N PHE A 30 9.62 7.39 7.11
CA PHE A 30 9.37 6.89 5.75
C PHE A 30 10.58 7.21 4.88
N SER A 31 10.71 6.57 3.72
CA SER A 31 11.80 6.87 2.79
C SER A 31 11.28 7.21 1.40
N LEU A 32 11.98 8.14 0.76
CA LEU A 32 11.80 8.49 -0.64
C LEU A 32 12.98 7.97 -1.45
N LEU A 33 12.69 7.47 -2.63
CA LEU A 33 13.65 7.19 -3.69
C LEU A 33 13.32 8.15 -4.83
N VAL A 34 14.28 8.94 -5.27
CA VAL A 34 14.11 9.91 -6.36
C VAL A 34 15.06 9.54 -7.48
N ASP A 35 14.55 9.54 -8.72
CA ASP A 35 15.41 9.48 -9.90
C ASP A 35 15.95 10.87 -10.23
N GLN A 36 17.27 11.02 -10.13
CA GLN A 36 17.99 12.20 -10.53
C GLN A 36 18.79 11.90 -11.80
N ARG A 37 18.13 12.00 -12.96
CA ARG A 37 18.74 11.84 -14.30
C ARG A 37 19.45 10.49 -14.48
N GLY A 38 18.82 9.41 -14.03
CA GLY A 38 19.33 8.04 -14.08
C GLY A 38 20.03 7.59 -12.79
N GLU A 39 20.30 8.50 -11.85
CA GLU A 39 20.82 8.16 -10.53
C GLU A 39 19.70 8.09 -9.49
N LYS A 40 19.52 6.92 -8.89
CA LYS A 40 18.55 6.74 -7.81
C LYS A 40 19.14 7.21 -6.48
N ARG A 41 18.53 8.23 -5.87
CA ARG A 41 18.92 8.74 -4.54
C ARG A 41 17.85 8.46 -3.51
N GLN A 42 18.26 7.87 -2.38
CA GLN A 42 17.36 7.54 -1.29
C GLN A 42 17.55 8.49 -0.11
N SER A 43 16.46 8.92 0.51
CA SER A 43 16.46 9.68 1.76
C SER A 43 15.36 9.16 2.70
N SER A 44 15.53 9.35 4.01
CA SER A 44 14.56 8.95 5.03
C SER A 44 14.18 10.15 5.89
N HIS A 45 12.89 10.29 6.18
CA HIS A 45 12.28 11.47 6.82
C HIS A 45 11.34 11.04 7.92
N LYS A 46 11.11 11.89 8.93
CA LYS A 46 10.15 11.60 10.01
C LYS A 46 8.73 11.64 9.49
N LEU A 47 7.87 10.79 10.02
CA LEU A 47 6.42 10.80 9.69
C LEU A 47 5.76 12.14 10.03
N THR A 48 6.15 12.77 11.13
CA THR A 48 5.66 14.10 11.53
C THR A 48 5.94 15.19 10.50
N ASP A 49 6.98 15.01 9.68
CA ASP A 49 7.41 15.98 8.68
C ASP A 49 6.84 15.65 7.29
N MET A 50 6.05 14.57 7.16
CA MET A 50 5.55 14.06 5.88
C MET A 50 4.79 15.13 5.07
N PRO A 51 3.84 15.90 5.62
CA PRO A 51 3.13 16.91 4.83
C PRO A 51 4.08 17.94 4.19
N ALA A 52 5.09 18.38 4.94
CA ALA A 52 6.09 19.32 4.43
C ALA A 52 6.99 18.69 3.38
N VAL A 53 7.52 17.48 3.63
CA VAL A 53 8.40 16.77 2.70
C VAL A 53 7.69 16.46 1.39
N LEU A 54 6.44 15.97 1.44
CA LEU A 54 5.65 15.70 0.24
C LEU A 54 5.33 16.97 -0.54
N GLY A 55 5.10 18.09 0.14
CA GLY A 55 4.90 19.40 -0.49
C GLY A 55 6.12 19.95 -1.24
N LEU A 56 7.32 19.45 -0.92
CA LEU A 56 8.59 19.85 -1.55
C LEU A 56 9.03 18.94 -2.70
N ILE A 57 8.29 17.86 -3.01
CA ILE A 57 8.65 16.94 -4.09
C ILE A 57 8.52 17.63 -5.44
N ASP A 58 9.60 17.58 -6.22
CA ASP A 58 9.62 17.97 -7.63
C ASP A 58 8.77 16.99 -8.44
N LYS A 59 7.68 17.48 -9.04
CA LYS A 59 6.70 16.65 -9.76
C LYS A 59 7.16 16.21 -11.15
N ASP A 60 8.25 16.79 -11.66
CA ASP A 60 8.82 16.43 -12.96
C ASP A 60 9.83 15.27 -12.85
N ARG A 61 9.95 14.66 -11.66
CA ARG A 61 10.85 13.53 -11.39
C ARG A 61 10.11 12.33 -10.86
N ASP A 62 10.52 11.16 -11.35
CA ASP A 62 10.06 9.91 -10.77
C ASP A 62 10.49 9.82 -9.31
N THR A 63 9.50 9.81 -8.44
CA THR A 63 9.67 9.72 -6.98
C THR A 63 8.83 8.57 -6.46
N TRP A 64 9.48 7.64 -5.78
CA TRP A 64 8.85 6.50 -5.11
C TRP A 64 8.91 6.69 -3.59
N MET A 65 7.86 6.28 -2.89
CA MET A 65 7.78 6.31 -1.44
C MET A 65 7.69 4.89 -0.90
N THR A 66 8.33 4.63 0.25
CA THR A 66 8.14 3.37 0.95
C THR A 66 6.72 3.25 1.48
N GLN A 67 6.07 2.11 1.21
CA GLN A 67 4.80 1.74 1.82
C GLN A 67 4.91 1.45 3.33
N ALA A 68 6.11 1.06 3.76
CA ALA A 68 6.42 0.76 5.15
C ALA A 68 6.94 1.98 5.92
N GLU A 69 6.70 1.95 7.22
CA GLU A 69 7.25 2.87 8.20
C GLU A 69 8.37 2.17 8.99
N PHE A 70 9.39 2.93 9.41
CA PHE A 70 10.59 2.40 10.04
C PHE A 70 10.86 3.07 11.40
N MET A 71 11.45 2.32 12.33
CA MET A 71 11.83 2.81 13.67
C MET A 71 13.12 3.65 13.65
N ARG A 72 13.93 3.52 12.59
CA ARG A 72 15.16 4.27 12.34
C ARG A 72 15.12 4.87 10.92
N PRO A 73 15.91 5.90 10.60
CA PRO A 73 16.01 6.48 9.25
C PRO A 73 16.77 5.54 8.28
N ASN A 74 16.31 4.31 8.16
CA ASN A 74 16.95 3.25 7.38
C ASN A 74 15.92 2.17 7.03
N ARG A 75 15.78 1.87 5.73
CA ARG A 75 14.76 0.95 5.20
C ARG A 75 15.05 -0.56 5.37
N ARG A 76 16.10 -0.94 6.11
CA ARG A 76 16.36 -2.36 6.39
C ARG A 76 15.20 -2.98 7.14
N VAL A 77 14.87 -4.23 6.81
CA VAL A 77 13.75 -4.97 7.42
C VAL A 77 13.85 -5.04 8.96
N VAL A 78 15.06 -5.07 9.51
CA VAL A 78 15.28 -5.04 10.97
C VAL A 78 14.77 -3.75 11.63
N ASN A 79 14.60 -2.68 10.86
CA ASN A 79 14.05 -1.40 11.31
C ASN A 79 12.57 -1.24 10.94
N LEU A 80 11.93 -2.25 10.35
CA LEU A 80 10.52 -2.20 9.98
C LEU A 80 9.68 -1.98 11.25
N LEU A 81 8.80 -0.99 11.20
CA LEU A 81 7.91 -0.65 12.30
C LEU A 81 6.47 -1.05 11.97
N ARG A 82 5.95 -0.62 10.82
CA ARG A 82 4.55 -0.85 10.40
C ARG A 82 4.43 -0.92 8.89
N ILE A 83 3.38 -1.59 8.41
CA ILE A 83 2.89 -1.54 7.03
C ILE A 83 1.40 -1.22 7.15
N GLY A 84 1.01 0.04 6.87
CA GLY A 84 -0.35 0.55 7.14
C GLY A 84 -1.42 0.02 6.19
N LEU A 85 -1.06 -0.19 4.93
CA LEU A 85 -1.91 -0.82 3.91
C LEU A 85 -1.06 -1.77 3.07
N LEU A 86 -1.64 -2.87 2.58
CA LEU A 86 -1.02 -3.75 1.59
C LEU A 86 -1.71 -3.55 0.22
N PHE A 87 -1.08 -2.78 -0.67
CA PHE A 87 -1.44 -2.80 -2.08
C PHE A 87 -0.65 -3.93 -2.76
N ALA A 88 -1.29 -5.08 -2.90
CA ALA A 88 -0.75 -6.18 -3.68
C ALA A 88 -1.35 -6.13 -5.09
N ASP A 89 -0.49 -6.03 -6.11
CA ASP A 89 -0.92 -6.33 -7.47
C ASP A 89 -0.97 -7.86 -7.60
N ILE A 90 -2.19 -8.40 -7.60
CA ILE A 90 -2.38 -9.84 -7.62
C ILE A 90 -2.57 -10.25 -9.07
N ASP A 91 -1.47 -10.68 -9.69
CA ASP A 91 -1.38 -11.16 -11.07
C ASP A 91 -2.21 -12.43 -11.30
N THR A 92 -3.53 -12.27 -11.33
CA THR A 92 -4.47 -13.36 -11.60
C THR A 92 -4.54 -13.69 -13.09
N TYR A 93 -4.15 -12.78 -13.98
CA TYR A 93 -4.33 -12.92 -15.44
C TYR A 93 -3.56 -14.08 -16.06
N ARG A 94 -2.46 -14.52 -15.42
CA ARG A 94 -1.62 -15.63 -15.91
C ARG A 94 -1.98 -16.98 -15.30
N GLN A 95 -2.96 -17.00 -14.40
CA GLN A 95 -3.30 -18.21 -13.67
C GLN A 95 -4.38 -19.00 -14.40
N PRO A 96 -4.21 -20.32 -14.62
CA PRO A 96 -5.21 -21.16 -15.28
C PRO A 96 -6.58 -21.10 -14.60
N TRP A 97 -6.62 -20.97 -13.28
CA TRP A 97 -7.86 -20.88 -12.50
C TRP A 97 -8.60 -19.55 -12.66
N ALA A 98 -7.95 -18.50 -13.16
CA ALA A 98 -8.50 -17.15 -13.28
C ALA A 98 -8.76 -16.72 -14.74
N ALA A 99 -8.33 -17.52 -15.72
CA ALA A 99 -8.56 -17.27 -17.14
C ALA A 99 -10.07 -17.16 -17.46
N GLY A 100 -10.46 -16.13 -18.22
CA GLY A 100 -11.86 -15.90 -18.64
C GLY A 100 -12.83 -15.48 -17.53
N ARG A 101 -12.37 -15.39 -16.27
CA ARG A 101 -13.20 -14.94 -15.13
C ARG A 101 -13.21 -13.41 -15.03
N THR A 102 -14.36 -12.87 -14.62
CA THR A 102 -14.50 -11.46 -14.21
C THR A 102 -13.73 -11.19 -12.92
N PRO A 103 -13.37 -9.93 -12.61
CA PRO A 103 -12.71 -9.57 -11.34
C PRO A 103 -13.43 -10.14 -10.11
N GLU A 104 -14.75 -10.03 -10.05
CA GLU A 104 -15.59 -10.52 -8.94
C GLU A 104 -15.52 -12.04 -8.81
N GLN A 105 -15.45 -12.77 -9.93
CA GLN A 105 -15.31 -14.23 -9.94
C GLN A 105 -13.91 -14.72 -9.54
N ARG A 106 -12.90 -13.85 -9.55
CA ARG A 106 -11.52 -14.18 -9.16
C ARG A 106 -11.30 -14.07 -7.65
N GLU A 107 -12.00 -13.15 -6.98
CA GLU A 107 -11.86 -12.89 -5.55
C GLU A 107 -12.02 -14.17 -4.70
N MET A 108 -13.04 -14.97 -4.99
CA MET A 108 -13.31 -16.19 -4.21
C MET A 108 -12.25 -17.29 -4.36
N GLY A 109 -11.55 -17.34 -5.51
CA GLY A 109 -10.41 -18.26 -5.71
C GLY A 109 -9.11 -17.76 -5.09
N LEU A 110 -9.05 -16.48 -4.73
CA LEU A 110 -7.87 -15.82 -4.20
C LEU A 110 -7.74 -16.02 -2.68
N LEU A 111 -8.88 -15.97 -1.97
CA LEU A 111 -8.93 -16.20 -0.53
C LEU A 111 -8.72 -17.67 -0.15
N TRP A 112 -9.00 -18.59 -1.07
CA TRP A 112 -8.96 -20.02 -0.81
C TRP A 112 -8.50 -20.78 -2.06
N GLN A 113 -7.24 -21.22 -2.06
CA GLN A 113 -6.80 -22.31 -2.93
C GLN A 113 -6.54 -23.55 -2.06
N PRO A 114 -7.19 -24.69 -2.36
CA PRO A 114 -6.75 -25.94 -1.79
C PRO A 114 -5.34 -26.22 -2.33
N ARG A 115 -4.39 -26.46 -1.44
CA ARG A 115 -3.06 -26.95 -1.81
C ARG A 115 -3.16 -28.42 -2.18
N ASP A 116 -3.79 -28.70 -3.30
CA ASP A 116 -3.65 -29.99 -3.95
C ASP A 116 -2.35 -29.90 -4.74
N HIS A 117 -1.23 -30.30 -4.12
CA HIS A 117 0.05 -30.76 -4.70
C HIS A 117 1.13 -30.65 -3.60
N CYS A 118 1.28 -31.74 -2.83
CA CYS A 118 2.52 -32.14 -2.19
C CYS A 118 2.99 -33.40 -2.92
#